data_AF-A0AAU6R1H6-F1
#
_entry.id   AF-A0AAU6R1H6-F1
#
_cell.length_a   1.000
_cell.length_b   1.000
_cell.length_c   1.000
_cell.angle_alpha   90.00
_cell.angle_beta   90.00
_cell.angle_gamma   90.00
#
_symmetry.space_group_name_H-M   'P 1'
#
loop_
_entity.id
_entity.type
_entity.pdbx_description
1 polymer ?
#
loop_
_entity_poly.entity_id
_entity_poly.type
_entity_poly.pdbx_seq_one_letter_code
_entity_poly.pdbx_strand_id
1 'polypeptide(L)'
;MFFSSSLLMSLNPLISGIPANLEEARERIGSQLISKLDERGISARRTVKRPCLPTHVLLIALTPKDEWARAKATWIKVSAAFANRAKVSEDMVERAIASWEKLVPDVLTEVHKSKELQPLVELALSSPAVVFGRALLRHWPEAMSDNQIRGGKGVASTSGRQLTQEFALFGLRRYLDTH
;
A
#
# COMPACT_ATOMS: atom_id res chain seq x y z
N MET A 1 -2.38 -5.17 -5.44
CA MET A 1 -1.52 -4.28 -4.62
C MET A 1 -0.54 -5.16 -3.89
N PHE A 2 0.70 -4.70 -3.75
CA PHE A 2 1.82 -5.52 -3.30
C PHE A 2 2.13 -5.40 -1.79
N PHE A 3 1.77 -4.29 -1.14
CA PHE A 3 1.88 -4.14 0.32
C PHE A 3 0.90 -3.07 0.86
N SER A 4 0.49 -3.21 2.12
CA SER A 4 -0.44 -2.31 2.81
C SER A 4 0.24 -1.00 3.21
N SER A 5 0.17 0.04 2.36
CA SER A 5 0.78 1.35 2.64
C SER A 5 0.04 2.08 3.76
N SER A 6 0.72 2.40 4.87
CA SER A 6 0.16 3.21 5.98
C SER A 6 -0.38 4.56 5.49
N LEU A 7 0.33 5.19 4.55
CA LEU A 7 -0.08 6.45 3.94
C LEU A 7 -1.48 6.31 3.32
N LEU A 8 -1.68 5.33 2.44
CA LEU A 8 -2.97 5.13 1.79
C LEU A 8 -4.06 4.66 2.76
N MET A 9 -3.69 3.83 3.75
CA MET A 9 -4.60 3.39 4.80
C MET A 9 -5.04 4.52 5.72
N SER A 10 -4.28 5.61 5.82
CA SER A 10 -4.66 6.77 6.63
C SER A 10 -5.68 7.69 5.94
N LEU A 11 -5.97 7.49 4.65
CA LEU A 11 -6.88 8.33 3.88
C LEU A 11 -8.33 7.86 4.05
N ASN A 12 -9.23 8.76 4.45
CA ASN A 12 -10.62 8.43 4.74
C ASN A 12 -11.60 9.09 3.75
N PRO A 13 -12.20 8.34 2.81
CA PRO A 13 -13.16 8.92 1.86
C PRO A 13 -14.48 9.35 2.56
N LEU A 14 -14.71 8.86 3.78
CA LEU A 14 -15.94 9.07 4.56
C LEU A 14 -15.80 10.17 5.63
N ILE A 15 -14.69 10.94 5.64
CA ILE A 15 -14.40 11.92 6.71
C ILE A 15 -15.49 12.98 6.86
N SER A 16 -16.17 13.33 5.75
CA SER A 16 -17.28 14.29 5.71
C SER A 16 -18.60 13.60 5.34
N GLY A 17 -18.83 12.40 5.84
CA GLY A 17 -20.01 11.58 5.53
C GLY A 17 -19.85 10.73 4.27
N ILE A 18 -20.90 10.03 3.88
CA ILE A 18 -20.90 9.15 2.69
C ILE A 18 -20.84 10.03 1.43
N PRO A 19 -19.84 9.86 0.54
CA PRO A 19 -19.78 10.60 -0.71
C PRO A 19 -20.97 10.22 -1.61
N ALA A 20 -21.51 11.18 -2.35
CA ALA A 20 -22.65 10.98 -3.23
C ALA A 20 -22.31 10.08 -4.43
N ASN A 21 -21.05 10.07 -4.86
CA ASN A 21 -20.56 9.25 -5.96
C ASN A 21 -19.06 8.97 -5.84
N LEU A 22 -18.52 8.18 -6.77
CA LEU A 22 -17.12 7.77 -6.78
C LEU A 22 -16.16 8.93 -7.08
N GLU A 23 -16.55 9.91 -7.90
CA GLU A 23 -15.73 11.09 -8.18
C GLU A 23 -15.51 11.93 -6.92
N GLU A 24 -16.56 12.14 -6.13
CA GLU A 24 -16.43 12.85 -4.86
C GLU A 24 -15.51 12.08 -3.89
N ALA A 25 -15.59 10.75 -3.85
CA ALA A 25 -14.66 9.94 -3.06
C ALA A 25 -13.20 10.11 -3.54
N ARG A 26 -12.97 10.15 -4.86
CA ARG A 26 -11.64 10.39 -5.47
C ARG A 26 -11.10 11.76 -5.11
N GLU A 27 -11.91 12.81 -5.24
CA GLU A 27 -11.52 14.18 -4.90
C GLU A 27 -11.14 14.30 -3.42
N ARG A 28 -11.95 13.73 -2.53
CA ARG A 28 -11.66 13.72 -1.08
C ARG A 28 -10.35 13.01 -0.76
N ILE A 29 -10.10 11.86 -1.38
CA ILE A 29 -8.85 11.10 -1.21
C ILE A 29 -7.66 11.86 -1.81
N GLY A 30 -7.85 12.46 -2.99
CA GLY A 30 -6.84 13.27 -3.68
C GLY A 30 -6.39 14.46 -2.83
N SER A 31 -7.33 15.22 -2.28
CA SER A 31 -7.05 16.36 -1.39
C SER A 31 -6.31 15.92 -0.13
N GLN A 32 -6.74 14.82 0.51
CA GLN A 32 -6.06 14.28 1.69
C GLN A 32 -4.64 13.81 1.38
N LEU A 33 -4.45 13.15 0.23
CA LEU A 33 -3.13 12.69 -0.20
C LEU A 33 -2.20 13.87 -0.50
N ILE A 34 -2.69 14.91 -1.18
CA ILE A 34 -1.92 16.15 -1.41
C ILE A 34 -1.50 16.78 -0.08
N SER A 35 -2.41 16.91 0.89
CA SER A 35 -2.09 17.45 2.22
C SER A 35 -0.97 16.66 2.90
N LYS A 36 -1.08 15.32 2.92
CA LYS A 36 -0.06 14.46 3.55
C LYS A 36 1.28 14.45 2.82
N LEU A 37 1.28 14.68 1.50
CA LEU A 37 2.51 14.85 0.74
C LEU A 37 3.17 16.19 1.05
N ASP A 38 2.38 17.25 1.15
CA ASP A 38 2.86 18.60 1.49
C ASP A 38 3.46 18.66 2.90
N GLU A 39 2.83 17.99 3.88
CA GLU A 39 3.37 17.78 5.24
C GLU A 39 4.76 17.11 5.25
N ARG A 40 5.09 16.37 4.18
CA ARG A 40 6.39 15.70 3.99
C ARG A 40 7.33 16.47 3.07
N GLY A 41 6.99 17.70 2.68
CA GLY A 41 7.76 18.52 1.74
C GLY A 41 7.69 18.05 0.29
N ILE A 42 6.65 17.28 -0.08
CA ILE A 42 6.47 16.72 -1.43
C ILE A 42 5.35 17.47 -2.16
N SER A 43 5.68 18.20 -3.21
CA SER A 43 4.69 18.97 -3.98
C SER A 43 4.07 18.15 -5.12
N ALA A 44 2.74 18.22 -5.26
CA ALA A 44 2.06 17.67 -6.44
C ALA A 44 2.05 18.67 -7.61
N ARG A 45 2.69 18.34 -8.74
CA ARG A 45 2.86 19.21 -9.92
C ARG A 45 2.27 18.61 -11.19
N ARG A 46 1.93 19.46 -12.18
CA ARG A 46 1.48 18.99 -13.52
C ARG A 46 2.64 18.46 -14.36
N THR A 47 3.85 18.91 -14.08
CA THR A 47 5.09 18.49 -14.72
C THR A 47 6.12 18.25 -13.63
N VAL A 48 6.98 17.25 -13.85
CA VAL A 48 8.11 16.90 -12.99
C VAL A 48 9.34 16.76 -13.87
N LYS A 49 10.52 17.08 -13.34
CA LYS A 49 11.78 17.05 -14.13
C LYS A 49 12.28 15.62 -14.37
N ARG A 50 11.98 14.72 -13.43
CA ARG A 50 12.35 13.30 -13.50
C ARG A 50 11.31 12.48 -14.29
N PRO A 51 11.68 11.28 -14.78
CA PRO A 51 10.70 10.32 -15.26
C PRO A 51 9.64 10.01 -14.21
N CYS A 52 8.41 9.76 -14.65
CA CYS A 52 7.34 9.31 -13.75
C CYS A 52 7.66 7.91 -13.23
N LEU A 53 7.53 7.73 -11.92
CA LEU A 53 7.76 6.47 -11.24
C LEU A 53 6.52 5.59 -11.37
N PRO A 54 6.70 4.28 -11.58
CA PRO A 54 5.61 3.32 -11.42
C PRO A 54 5.00 3.39 -10.01
N THR A 55 3.70 3.12 -9.89
CA THR A 55 2.97 3.22 -8.62
C THR A 55 3.61 2.43 -7.48
N HIS A 56 4.14 1.23 -7.75
CA HIS A 56 4.80 0.41 -6.73
C HIS A 56 6.13 1.02 -6.25
N VAL A 57 6.93 1.61 -7.14
CA VAL A 57 8.17 2.33 -6.79
C VAL A 57 7.84 3.57 -5.97
N LEU A 58 6.80 4.31 -6.39
CA LEU A 58 6.35 5.51 -5.68
C LEU A 58 5.85 5.18 -4.27
N LEU A 59 5.12 4.08 -4.10
CA LEU A 59 4.71 3.62 -2.77
C LEU A 59 5.91 3.30 -1.87
N ILE A 60 6.96 2.65 -2.40
CA ILE A 60 8.19 2.39 -1.65
C ILE A 60 8.82 3.73 -1.23
N ALA A 61 8.97 4.66 -2.18
CA ALA A 61 9.56 5.98 -1.94
C ALA A 61 8.80 6.81 -0.87
N LEU A 62 7.47 6.64 -0.80
CA LEU A 62 6.60 7.33 0.16
C LEU A 62 6.49 6.60 1.51
N THR A 63 7.08 5.42 1.66
CA THR A 63 7.00 4.64 2.89
C THR A 63 8.25 4.90 3.75
N PRO A 64 8.10 5.20 5.06
CA PRO A 64 9.24 5.30 5.97
C PRO A 64 10.13 4.05 5.90
N LYS A 65 11.46 4.22 5.97
CA LYS A 65 12.44 3.13 5.74
C LYS A 65 12.22 1.93 6.66
N ASP A 66 11.92 2.18 7.93
CA ASP A 66 11.65 1.16 8.94
C ASP A 66 10.34 0.41 8.65
N GLU A 67 9.30 1.12 8.24
CA GLU A 67 8.03 0.52 7.84
C GLU A 67 8.18 -0.30 6.57
N TRP A 68 8.93 0.20 5.59
CA TRP A 68 9.21 -0.51 4.35
C TRP A 68 9.97 -1.82 4.61
N ALA A 69 11.00 -1.79 5.46
CA ALA A 69 11.74 -3.00 5.83
C ALA A 69 10.83 -4.08 6.43
N ARG A 70 9.93 -3.69 7.35
CA ARG A 70 8.92 -4.60 7.93
C ARG A 70 7.93 -5.11 6.87
N ALA A 71 7.45 -4.24 6.00
CA ALA A 71 6.50 -4.59 4.94
C ALA A 71 7.11 -5.58 3.94
N LYS A 72 8.35 -5.33 3.49
CA LYS A 72 9.14 -6.19 2.61
C LYS A 72 9.34 -7.58 3.22
N ALA A 73 9.80 -7.66 4.47
CA ALA A 73 10.03 -8.94 5.14
C ALA A 73 8.74 -9.77 5.27
N THR A 74 7.64 -9.13 5.65
CA THR A 74 6.34 -9.80 5.76
C THR A 74 5.88 -10.29 4.38
N TRP A 75 6.10 -9.50 3.33
CA TRP A 75 5.66 -9.87 1.99
C TRP A 75 6.48 -11.02 1.39
N ILE A 76 7.81 -11.05 1.59
CA ILE A 76 8.64 -12.20 1.19
C ILE A 76 8.13 -13.48 1.86
N LYS A 77 7.92 -13.43 3.19
CA LYS A 77 7.41 -14.56 3.98
C LYS A 77 6.04 -15.04 3.52
N VAL A 78 5.08 -14.13 3.31
CA VAL A 78 3.73 -14.54 2.90
C VAL A 78 3.74 -15.05 1.46
N SER A 79 4.50 -14.44 0.55
CA SER A 79 4.61 -14.92 -0.83
C SER A 79 5.14 -16.36 -0.90
N ALA A 80 6.14 -16.69 -0.07
CA ALA A 80 6.66 -18.05 0.07
C ALA A 80 5.62 -19.05 0.54
N ALA A 81 4.82 -18.68 1.54
CA ALA A 81 3.74 -19.53 2.06
C ALA A 81 2.66 -19.81 0.99
N PHE A 82 2.41 -18.84 0.09
CA PHE A 82 1.49 -18.99 -1.04
C PHE A 82 2.10 -19.73 -2.25
N ALA A 83 3.43 -19.86 -2.31
CA ALA A 83 4.15 -20.52 -3.40
C ALA A 83 3.97 -22.04 -3.47
N ASN A 84 3.37 -22.66 -2.44
CA ASN A 84 3.01 -24.09 -2.51
C ASN A 84 2.06 -24.43 -3.68
N ARG A 85 1.50 -23.43 -4.40
CA ARG A 85 0.67 -23.63 -5.61
C ARG A 85 1.21 -23.00 -6.90
N ALA A 86 2.27 -22.18 -6.83
CA ALA A 86 2.86 -21.49 -7.98
C ALA A 86 4.38 -21.42 -7.75
N LYS A 87 5.21 -21.77 -8.74
CA LYS A 87 6.68 -21.85 -8.66
C LYS A 87 7.38 -20.50 -8.39
N VAL A 88 7.03 -19.81 -7.31
CA VAL A 88 7.51 -18.49 -6.92
C VAL A 88 8.36 -18.66 -5.67
N SER A 89 9.68 -18.71 -5.80
CA SER A 89 10.57 -18.78 -4.63
C SER A 89 10.70 -17.42 -3.94
N GLU A 90 11.11 -17.44 -2.66
CA GLU A 90 11.49 -16.22 -1.92
C GLU A 90 12.51 -15.39 -2.72
N ASP A 91 13.55 -16.02 -3.26
CA ASP A 91 14.58 -15.38 -4.09
C ASP A 91 14.01 -14.66 -5.33
N MET A 92 12.91 -15.14 -5.90
CA MET A 92 12.28 -14.50 -7.06
C MET A 92 11.59 -13.21 -6.64
N VAL A 93 10.85 -13.25 -5.51
CA VAL A 93 10.16 -12.08 -4.94
C VAL A 93 11.19 -11.05 -4.48
N GLU A 94 12.25 -11.50 -3.81
CA GLU A 94 13.32 -10.61 -3.33
C GLU A 94 14.03 -9.91 -4.50
N ARG A 95 14.36 -10.64 -5.58
CA ARG A 95 14.96 -10.03 -6.78
C ARG A 95 14.04 -9.02 -7.45
N ALA A 96 12.73 -9.30 -7.52
CA ALA A 96 11.76 -8.36 -8.07
C ALA A 96 11.70 -7.08 -7.22
N ILE A 97 11.61 -7.21 -5.89
CA ILE A 97 11.60 -6.07 -4.97
C ILE A 97 12.90 -5.27 -5.07
N ALA A 98 14.04 -5.94 -5.07
CA ALA A 98 15.35 -5.29 -5.21
C ALA A 98 15.47 -4.51 -6.53
N SER A 99 14.85 -4.98 -7.61
CA SER A 99 14.82 -4.24 -8.88
C SER A 99 14.02 -2.94 -8.79
N TRP A 100 12.95 -2.90 -8.00
CA TRP A 100 12.16 -1.70 -7.77
C TRP A 100 12.82 -0.73 -6.80
N GLU A 101 13.45 -1.24 -5.74
CA GLU A 101 14.20 -0.41 -4.78
C GLU A 101 15.32 0.38 -5.48
N LYS A 102 15.96 -0.18 -6.52
CA LYS A 102 16.94 0.53 -7.34
C LYS A 102 16.39 1.72 -8.12
N LEU A 103 15.07 1.78 -8.34
CA LEU A 103 14.40 2.87 -9.02
C LEU A 103 13.90 3.95 -8.06
N VAL A 104 13.96 3.70 -6.75
CA VAL A 104 13.53 4.65 -5.72
C VAL A 104 14.55 5.78 -5.64
N PRO A 105 14.15 7.06 -5.81
CA PRO A 105 15.06 8.17 -5.64
C PRO A 105 15.44 8.34 -4.17
N ASP A 106 16.67 8.78 -3.91
CA ASP A 106 17.15 9.08 -2.55
C ASP A 106 16.31 10.16 -1.85
N VAL A 107 15.85 11.15 -2.64
CA VAL A 107 14.95 12.21 -2.19
C VAL A 107 13.84 12.40 -3.21
N LEU A 108 12.60 12.28 -2.75
CA LEU A 108 11.40 12.59 -3.53
C LEU A 108 10.86 13.95 -3.09
N THR A 109 10.90 14.96 -3.96
CA THR A 109 10.41 16.32 -3.66
C THR A 109 9.15 16.71 -4.43
N GLU A 110 8.84 15.99 -5.50
CA GLU A 110 7.70 16.26 -6.35
C GLU A 110 7.05 14.98 -6.88
N VAL A 111 5.73 15.03 -7.07
CA VAL A 111 4.95 13.97 -7.75
C VAL A 111 4.10 14.55 -8.86
N HIS A 112 3.94 13.80 -9.95
CA HIS A 112 3.10 14.18 -11.08
C HIS A 112 1.62 13.95 -10.77
N LYS A 113 0.79 14.99 -10.85
CA LYS A 113 -0.65 14.93 -10.54
C LYS A 113 -1.40 13.82 -11.29
N SER A 114 -1.36 13.82 -12.62
CA SER A 114 -2.14 12.83 -13.39
C SER A 114 -1.49 11.45 -13.48
N LYS A 115 -0.16 11.36 -13.55
CA LYS A 115 0.55 10.11 -13.83
C LYS A 115 0.99 9.34 -12.59
N GLU A 116 1.07 9.99 -11.44
CA GLU A 116 1.57 9.39 -10.20
C GLU A 116 0.57 9.51 -9.06
N LEU A 117 0.03 10.70 -8.83
CA LEU A 117 -0.95 10.93 -7.77
C LEU A 117 -2.29 10.25 -8.09
N GLN A 118 -2.84 10.40 -9.29
CA GLN A 118 -4.13 9.79 -9.64
C GLN A 118 -4.11 8.25 -9.50
N PRO A 119 -3.08 7.51 -9.96
CA PRO A 119 -2.98 6.09 -9.68
C PRO A 119 -2.95 5.75 -8.20
N LEU A 120 -2.33 6.57 -7.34
CA LEU A 120 -2.36 6.36 -5.89
C LEU A 120 -3.77 6.57 -5.31
N VAL A 121 -4.53 7.55 -5.83
CA VAL A 121 -5.93 7.80 -5.43
C VAL A 121 -6.81 6.62 -5.81
N GLU A 122 -6.73 6.15 -7.06
CA GLU A 122 -7.47 4.97 -7.52
C GLU A 122 -7.12 3.75 -6.67
N LEU A 123 -5.84 3.57 -6.40
CA LEU A 123 -5.35 2.45 -5.61
C LEU A 123 -5.82 2.52 -4.16
N ALA A 124 -5.87 3.72 -3.57
CA ALA A 124 -6.41 3.92 -2.24
C ALA A 124 -7.88 3.52 -2.15
N LEU A 125 -8.69 3.72 -3.19
CA LEU A 125 -10.11 3.34 -3.20
C LEU A 125 -10.35 1.88 -3.55
N SER A 126 -9.62 1.36 -4.54
CA SER A 126 -9.90 0.06 -5.17
C SER A 126 -9.13 -1.10 -4.54
N SER A 127 -8.02 -0.85 -3.84
CA SER A 127 -7.21 -1.93 -3.29
C SER A 127 -7.91 -2.62 -2.11
N PRO A 128 -8.18 -3.94 -2.19
CA PRO A 128 -8.77 -4.67 -1.06
C PRO A 128 -7.93 -4.58 0.21
N ALA A 129 -6.61 -4.60 0.07
CA ALA A 129 -5.68 -4.45 1.19
C ALA A 129 -5.80 -3.06 1.87
N VAL A 130 -5.90 -1.97 1.10
CA VAL A 130 -6.09 -0.63 1.69
C VAL A 130 -7.46 -0.50 2.33
N VAL A 131 -8.51 -1.01 1.68
CA VAL A 131 -9.87 -0.99 2.23
C VAL A 131 -9.95 -1.78 3.52
N PHE A 132 -9.40 -2.99 3.55
CA PHE A 132 -9.36 -3.84 4.74
C PHE A 132 -8.51 -3.22 5.85
N GLY A 133 -7.31 -2.74 5.53
CA GLY A 133 -6.45 -2.05 6.48
C GLY A 133 -7.11 -0.80 7.07
N ARG A 134 -7.87 -0.04 6.27
CA ARG A 134 -8.70 1.07 6.78
C ARG A 134 -9.81 0.63 7.71
N ALA A 135 -10.51 -0.44 7.38
CA ALA A 135 -11.55 -1.00 8.23
C ALA A 135 -10.97 -1.46 9.58
N LEU A 136 -9.81 -2.14 9.56
CA LEU A 136 -9.08 -2.52 10.75
C LEU A 136 -8.67 -1.30 11.58
N LEU A 137 -8.03 -0.29 10.97
CA LEU A 137 -7.63 0.92 11.70
C LEU A 137 -8.81 1.66 12.33
N ARG A 138 -9.97 1.68 11.67
CA ARG A 138 -11.17 2.37 12.16
C ARG A 138 -11.86 1.64 13.30
N HIS A 139 -11.94 0.32 13.23
CA HIS A 139 -12.77 -0.48 14.15
C HIS A 139 -11.96 -1.27 15.18
N TRP A 140 -10.67 -1.50 14.91
CA TRP A 140 -9.78 -2.32 15.73
C TRP A 140 -8.31 -1.85 15.59
N PRO A 141 -7.98 -0.61 15.97
CA PRO A 141 -6.64 -0.05 15.76
C PRO A 141 -5.53 -0.89 16.42
N GLU A 142 -5.84 -1.60 17.50
CA GLU A 142 -4.92 -2.51 18.19
C GLU A 142 -4.52 -3.70 17.31
N ALA A 143 -5.37 -4.13 16.36
CA ALA A 143 -5.09 -5.23 15.44
C ALA A 143 -3.94 -4.91 14.46
N MET A 144 -3.65 -3.63 14.24
CA MET A 144 -2.56 -3.15 13.39
C MET A 144 -1.26 -2.92 14.16
N SER A 145 -1.30 -2.99 15.50
CA SER A 145 -0.10 -3.04 16.32
C SER A 145 0.54 -4.44 16.20
N ASP A 146 1.87 -4.52 16.27
CA ASP A 146 2.58 -5.81 16.20
C ASP A 146 2.31 -6.69 17.45
N ASN A 147 1.50 -6.20 18.39
CA ASN A 147 0.97 -7.00 19.49
C ASN A 147 0.01 -8.04 18.91
N GLN A 148 0.42 -9.30 19.01
CA GLN A 148 -0.32 -10.46 18.57
C GLN A 148 -1.81 -10.36 18.92
N ILE A 149 -2.68 -10.44 17.92
CA ILE A 149 -4.11 -10.70 18.13
C ILE A 149 -4.18 -12.11 18.71
N ARG A 150 -4.36 -12.21 20.03
CA ARG A 150 -4.55 -13.50 20.72
C ARG A 150 -5.91 -14.06 20.31
N GLY A 151 -5.93 -14.81 19.21
CA GLY A 151 -7.03 -15.72 18.90
C GLY A 151 -7.13 -16.76 20.03
N GLY A 152 -8.33 -16.93 20.59
CA GLY A 152 -8.57 -17.95 21.61
C GLY A 152 -8.08 -19.32 21.17
N LYS A 153 -7.42 -20.03 22.11
CA LYS A 153 -6.93 -21.43 22.07
C LYS A 153 -6.75 -22.04 20.67
N GLY A 154 -5.51 -22.01 20.17
CA GLY A 154 -5.01 -22.97 19.18
C GLY A 154 -4.85 -22.48 17.74
N VAL A 155 -5.16 -21.21 17.44
CA VAL A 155 -4.93 -20.61 16.11
C VAL A 155 -3.64 -19.77 16.17
N ALA A 156 -2.72 -20.01 15.23
CA ALA A 156 -1.49 -19.24 15.10
C ALA A 156 -1.78 -17.73 15.08
N SER A 157 -1.03 -16.95 15.86
CA SER A 157 -1.26 -15.52 16.01
C SER A 157 -0.88 -14.77 14.72
N THR A 158 -1.87 -14.48 13.88
CA THR A 158 -1.69 -13.66 12.67
C THR A 158 -1.90 -12.19 13.04
N SER A 159 -0.91 -11.32 12.82
CA SER A 159 -1.09 -9.88 13.02
C SER A 159 -2.02 -9.29 11.94
N GLY A 160 -2.71 -8.18 12.21
CA GLY A 160 -3.57 -7.52 11.22
C GLY A 160 -2.80 -7.07 9.97
N ARG A 161 -1.51 -6.75 10.12
CA ARG A 161 -0.58 -6.50 9.01
C ARG A 161 -0.42 -7.74 8.12
N GLN A 162 -0.23 -8.91 8.71
CA GLN A 162 -0.11 -10.15 7.95
C GLN A 162 -1.40 -10.47 7.19
N LEU A 163 -2.58 -10.35 7.81
CA LEU A 163 -3.87 -10.51 7.12
C LEU A 163 -4.02 -9.52 5.96
N THR A 164 -3.68 -8.25 6.18
CA THR A 164 -3.79 -7.22 5.13
C THR A 164 -2.87 -7.53 3.94
N GLN A 165 -1.68 -8.08 4.19
CA GLN A 165 -0.76 -8.51 3.14
C GLN A 165 -1.21 -9.78 2.42
N GLU A 166 -1.81 -10.73 3.13
CA GLU A 166 -2.45 -11.91 2.51
C GLU A 166 -3.55 -11.48 1.54
N PHE A 167 -4.42 -10.53 1.93
CA PHE A 167 -5.41 -9.92 1.04
C PHE A 167 -4.77 -9.17 -0.14
N ALA A 168 -3.64 -8.50 0.07
CA ALA A 168 -2.90 -7.82 -0.99
C ALA A 168 -2.44 -8.82 -2.06
N LEU A 169 -1.91 -9.98 -1.64
CA LEU A 169 -1.47 -11.06 -2.52
C LEU A 169 -2.61 -11.72 -3.31
N PHE A 170 -3.77 -11.96 -2.68
CA PHE A 170 -4.95 -12.43 -3.42
C PHE A 170 -5.39 -11.42 -4.50
N GLY A 171 -5.36 -10.13 -4.18
CA GLY A 171 -5.66 -9.07 -5.16
C GLY A 171 -4.60 -8.93 -6.25
N LEU A 172 -3.33 -9.24 -5.94
CA LEU A 172 -2.24 -9.24 -6.91
C LEU A 172 -2.36 -10.37 -7.93
N ARG A 173 -2.72 -11.58 -7.48
CA ARG A 173 -2.94 -12.72 -8.39
C ARG A 173 -3.97 -12.38 -9.47
N ARG A 174 -5.09 -11.78 -9.07
CA ARG A 174 -6.12 -11.35 -10.01
C ARG A 174 -5.62 -10.31 -11.01
N TYR A 175 -4.73 -9.41 -10.59
CA TYR A 175 -4.12 -8.41 -11.48
C TYR A 175 -3.14 -9.04 -12.49
N LEU A 176 -2.31 -9.99 -12.04
CA LEU A 176 -1.38 -10.74 -12.90
C LEU A 176 -2.08 -11.74 -13.83
N ASP A 177 -3.28 -12.19 -13.49
CA ASP A 177 -4.08 -13.09 -14.36
C ASP A 177 -4.85 -12.32 -15.45
N THR A 178 -5.03 -10.99 -15.31
CA THR A 178 -5.77 -10.14 -16.27
C THR A 178 -4.89 -9.29 -17.19
N HIS A 179 -3.57 -9.29 -17.00
CA HIS A 179 -2.58 -8.53 -17.77
C HIS A 179 -1.38 -9.42 -18.07
#